data_AF-A0A7C5QT35-F1
#
_entry.id   AF-A0A7C5QT35-F1
#
_cell.length_a   1.000
_cell.length_b   1.000
_cell.length_c   1.000
_cell.angle_alpha   90.00
_cell.angle_beta   90.00
_cell.angle_gamma   90.00
#
_symmetry.space_group_name_H-M   'P 1'
#
loop_
_entity.id
_entity.type
_entity.pdbx_description
1 polymer ?
#
loop_
_entity_poly.entity_id
_entity_poly.type
_entity_poly.pdbx_seq_one_letter_code
_entity_poly.pdbx_strand_id
1 'polypeptide(L)'
;MPQPSFGKNTLIILAAESVAAAHTAIREIERLGGHIVHIYPPRVLIGDVPAEAAPQVRALANVGRVYRSRVDLTEVESFGPAVVQAVKGWNRGFAASFRALKSGRSSEGRSWGAPGYAAEGPVQPPTRRREGSDVSGRPAGPGTDTSAYLIGKVAASILLVEGTAARYAFSPMERDTVVAEIQDGLGWLASCEPRARVSWFYEVNQIGLDLDPAHLPDFSEDTWRDAAMAKLGYPASWEGLELFVRDRRAALGTDWALAIFVTRFPLWHFAYAFKPRVVVNYDLDGWGVDNLDRIVAHETAHIFGAADEYAESKCDCQERWGYLQVENGNCELGAERHEPCIMSHNAWAMCEFTRAHLGWRDSNGDGVFDPLDPPPTVAPRPWWAQLIERLLRLLGRRQG
;
A
#
# COMPACT_ATOMS: atom_id res chain seq x y z
N MET A 1 0.70 19.93 4.38
CA MET A 1 0.49 18.49 4.14
C MET A 1 0.66 17.74 5.45
N PRO A 2 -0.07 16.63 5.68
CA PRO A 2 0.06 15.85 6.90
C PRO A 2 1.50 15.33 6.98
N GLN A 3 2.18 15.62 8.07
CA GLN A 3 3.46 14.97 8.40
C GLN A 3 3.14 13.59 9.00
N PRO A 4 3.99 12.57 8.80
CA PRO A 4 3.79 11.26 9.43
C PRO A 4 3.56 11.41 10.94
N SER A 5 2.55 10.72 11.47
CA SER A 5 2.06 10.89 12.84
C SER A 5 2.89 10.09 13.84
N PHE A 6 4.17 10.43 14.03
CA PHE A 6 5.03 9.71 14.97
C PHE A 6 4.50 9.79 16.40
N GLY A 7 4.06 8.66 16.96
CA GLY A 7 3.71 8.53 18.38
C GLY A 7 2.53 9.41 18.85
N LYS A 8 1.70 9.92 17.94
CA LYS A 8 0.51 10.73 18.27
C LYS A 8 -0.79 9.93 18.28
N ASN A 9 -0.80 8.79 17.59
CA ASN A 9 -1.99 7.96 17.46
C ASN A 9 -2.23 7.15 18.74
N THR A 10 -3.51 6.92 19.04
CA THR A 10 -3.95 6.08 20.14
C THR A 10 -3.83 4.62 19.73
N LEU A 11 -3.19 3.79 20.57
CA LEU A 11 -3.15 2.34 20.42
C LEU A 11 -4.22 1.70 21.28
N ILE A 12 -5.02 0.82 20.69
CA ILE A 12 -6.13 0.12 21.33
C ILE A 12 -5.88 -1.38 21.21
N ILE A 13 -5.94 -2.08 22.33
CA ILE A 13 -5.93 -3.55 22.38
C ILE A 13 -7.35 -4.02 22.65
N LEU A 14 -7.91 -4.78 21.72
CA LEU A 14 -9.22 -5.39 21.82
C LEU A 14 -9.16 -6.70 22.63
N ALA A 15 -10.22 -6.95 23.38
CA ALA A 15 -10.49 -8.26 23.97
C ALA A 15 -10.90 -9.31 22.92
N ALA A 16 -11.33 -8.84 21.74
CA ALA A 16 -11.79 -9.65 20.61
C ALA A 16 -10.74 -10.64 20.09
N GLU A 17 -11.21 -11.81 19.66
CA GLU A 17 -10.37 -12.88 19.10
C GLU A 17 -10.67 -13.16 17.62
N SER A 18 -11.55 -12.37 16.99
CA SER A 18 -11.94 -12.55 15.60
C SER A 18 -11.86 -11.25 14.79
N VAL A 19 -11.55 -11.41 13.49
CA VAL A 19 -11.51 -10.30 12.53
C VAL A 19 -12.86 -9.58 12.47
N ALA A 20 -13.98 -10.32 12.50
CA ALA A 20 -15.32 -9.75 12.48
C ALA A 20 -15.59 -8.83 13.69
N ALA A 21 -15.14 -9.23 14.88
CA ALA A 21 -15.26 -8.40 16.08
C ALA A 21 -14.36 -7.15 16.01
N ALA A 22 -13.17 -7.25 15.40
CA ALA A 22 -12.31 -6.09 15.14
C ALA A 22 -13.01 -5.08 14.21
N HIS A 23 -13.63 -5.53 13.12
CA HIS A 23 -14.43 -4.66 12.24
C HIS A 23 -15.59 -3.98 12.97
N THR A 24 -16.25 -4.68 13.90
CA THR A 24 -17.30 -4.08 14.74
C THR A 24 -16.75 -2.99 15.64
N ALA A 25 -15.64 -3.25 16.34
CA ALA A 25 -15.00 -2.26 17.20
C ALA A 25 -14.54 -1.01 16.42
N ILE A 26 -13.99 -1.18 15.21
CA ILE A 26 -13.60 -0.07 14.32
C ILE A 26 -14.82 0.81 14.02
N ARG A 27 -15.95 0.22 13.58
CA ARG A 27 -17.17 0.99 13.30
C ARG A 27 -17.71 1.73 14.53
N GLU A 28 -17.63 1.10 15.70
CA GLU A 28 -18.06 1.74 16.95
C GLU A 28 -17.17 2.93 17.34
N ILE A 29 -15.85 2.78 17.19
CA ILE A 29 -14.88 3.86 17.44
C ILE A 29 -15.08 5.00 16.43
N GLU A 30 -15.28 4.69 15.16
CA GLU A 30 -15.53 5.69 14.11
C GLU A 30 -16.84 6.45 14.33
N ARG A 31 -17.89 5.78 14.80
CA ARG A 31 -19.15 6.43 15.18
C ARG A 31 -18.99 7.41 16.35
N LEU A 32 -17.97 7.21 17.19
CA LEU A 32 -17.61 8.12 18.27
C LEU A 32 -16.67 9.26 17.82
N GLY A 33 -16.36 9.36 16.52
CA GLY A 33 -15.49 10.37 15.96
C GLY A 33 -14.00 9.99 15.91
N GLY A 34 -13.65 8.74 16.27
CA GLY A 34 -12.30 8.23 16.03
C GLY A 34 -12.05 7.89 14.57
N HIS A 35 -10.79 7.65 14.21
CA HIS A 35 -10.40 7.19 12.88
C HIS A 35 -9.26 6.18 12.99
N ILE A 36 -9.54 4.91 12.67
CA ILE A 36 -8.55 3.83 12.75
C ILE A 36 -7.86 3.65 11.41
N VAL A 37 -6.54 3.76 11.39
CA VAL A 37 -5.73 3.70 10.18
C VAL A 37 -4.95 2.39 10.08
N HIS A 38 -4.41 1.90 11.21
CA HIS A 38 -3.64 0.66 11.24
C HIS A 38 -4.33 -0.39 12.10
N ILE A 39 -4.45 -1.59 11.56
CA ILE A 39 -5.14 -2.71 12.19
C ILE A 39 -4.19 -3.91 12.13
N TYR A 40 -3.81 -4.47 13.28
CA TYR A 40 -3.19 -5.79 13.35
C TYR A 40 -4.23 -6.74 13.94
N PRO A 41 -5.03 -7.37 13.06
CA PRO A 41 -6.18 -8.14 13.51
C PRO A 41 -5.75 -9.39 14.29
N PRO A 42 -6.60 -9.87 15.20
CA PRO A 42 -7.90 -9.29 15.56
C PRO A 42 -7.83 -8.24 16.68
N ARG A 43 -6.64 -7.93 17.21
CA ARG A 43 -6.53 -7.27 18.53
C ARG A 43 -6.03 -5.83 18.53
N VAL A 44 -5.13 -5.44 17.64
CA VAL A 44 -4.49 -4.12 17.76
C VAL A 44 -5.10 -3.16 16.75
N LEU A 45 -5.60 -2.02 17.23
CA LEU A 45 -6.01 -0.89 16.41
C LEU A 45 -5.14 0.31 16.75
N ILE A 46 -4.73 1.08 15.75
CA ILE A 46 -3.97 2.31 15.94
C ILE A 46 -4.60 3.39 15.05
N GLY A 47 -4.90 4.53 15.64
CA GLY A 47 -5.54 5.62 14.93
C GLY A 47 -5.75 6.86 15.78
N ASP A 48 -6.39 7.86 15.20
CA ASP A 48 -6.79 9.05 15.94
C ASP A 48 -8.03 8.76 16.79
N VAL A 49 -7.98 9.14 18.05
CA VAL A 49 -9.12 9.06 18.96
C VAL A 49 -9.18 10.39 19.71
N PRO A 50 -10.15 11.26 19.39
CA PRO A 50 -10.31 12.54 20.04
C PRO A 50 -10.36 12.40 21.57
N ALA A 51 -9.86 13.41 22.28
CA ALA A 51 -9.76 13.37 23.74
C ALA A 51 -11.13 13.16 24.40
N GLU A 52 -12.15 13.79 23.83
CA GLU A 52 -13.56 13.75 24.21
C GLU A 52 -14.26 12.41 23.93
N ALA A 53 -13.73 11.60 23.01
CA ALA A 53 -14.25 10.28 22.67
C ALA A 53 -13.60 9.15 23.48
N ALA A 54 -12.44 9.43 24.09
CA ALA A 54 -11.63 8.43 24.78
C ALA A 54 -12.36 7.67 25.90
N PRO A 55 -13.16 8.32 26.77
CA PRO A 55 -13.93 7.62 27.80
C PRO A 55 -14.94 6.64 27.20
N GLN A 56 -15.65 7.05 26.14
CA GLN A 56 -16.64 6.23 25.45
C GLN A 56 -15.98 5.05 24.75
N VAL A 57 -14.83 5.25 24.11
CA VAL A 57 -14.04 4.17 23.49
C VAL A 57 -13.58 3.16 24.54
N ARG A 58 -13.08 3.60 25.70
CA ARG A 58 -12.70 2.71 26.80
C ARG A 58 -13.87 1.91 27.38
N ALA A 59 -15.09 2.43 27.26
CA ALA A 59 -16.30 1.78 27.74
C ALA A 59 -16.91 0.77 26.75
N LEU A 60 -16.38 0.68 25.50
CA LEU A 60 -16.84 -0.32 24.54
C LEU A 60 -16.50 -1.72 25.03
N ALA A 61 -17.46 -2.64 24.93
CA ALA A 61 -17.34 -3.99 25.50
C ALA A 61 -16.13 -4.80 24.98
N ASN A 62 -15.71 -4.54 23.74
CA ASN A 62 -14.59 -5.24 23.10
C ASN A 62 -13.24 -4.51 23.25
N VAL A 63 -13.19 -3.35 23.90
CA VAL A 63 -11.95 -2.59 24.13
C VAL A 63 -11.36 -3.00 25.49
N GLY A 64 -10.22 -3.68 25.45
CA GLY A 64 -9.53 -4.12 26.66
C GLY A 64 -8.60 -3.04 27.21
N ARG A 65 -7.77 -2.45 26.36
CA ARG A 65 -6.77 -1.44 26.78
C ARG A 65 -6.66 -0.33 25.75
N VAL A 66 -6.35 0.88 26.22
CA VAL A 66 -6.16 2.08 25.39
C VAL A 66 -4.95 2.86 25.89
N TYR A 67 -3.97 3.06 25.01
CA TYR A 67 -2.67 3.65 25.27
C TYR A 67 -2.44 4.89 24.39
N ARG A 68 -1.76 5.89 24.95
CA ARG A 68 -1.33 7.12 24.24
C ARG A 68 0.15 7.43 24.42
N SER A 69 0.86 6.51 25.07
CA SER A 69 2.28 6.57 25.34
C SER A 69 2.86 5.18 25.17
N ARG A 70 4.18 5.10 25.02
CA ARG A 70 4.92 3.84 24.96
C ARG A 70 4.37 2.81 25.97
N VAL A 71 4.13 1.60 25.48
CA VAL A 71 3.60 0.46 26.23
C VAL A 71 4.74 -0.40 26.75
N ASP A 72 4.69 -0.87 27.99
CA ASP A 72 5.57 -1.94 28.47
C ASP A 72 5.14 -3.26 27.83
N LEU A 73 6.08 -3.97 27.18
CA LEU A 73 5.75 -5.19 26.44
C LEU A 73 5.21 -6.30 27.36
N THR A 74 5.61 -6.31 28.63
CA THR A 74 5.10 -7.28 29.63
C THR A 74 3.59 -7.16 29.85
N GLU A 75 2.99 -5.99 29.58
CA GLU A 75 1.53 -5.80 29.67
C GLU A 75 0.75 -6.48 28.53
N VAL A 76 1.42 -6.80 27.43
CA VAL A 76 0.78 -7.32 26.20
C VAL A 76 1.29 -8.70 25.77
N GLU A 77 2.31 -9.24 26.45
CA GLU A 77 2.89 -10.56 26.17
C GLU A 77 1.83 -11.69 26.16
N SER A 78 0.85 -11.63 27.07
CA SER A 78 -0.20 -12.64 27.18
C SER A 78 -1.14 -12.70 25.97
N PHE A 79 -1.19 -11.66 25.12
CA PHE A 79 -1.98 -11.65 23.90
C PHE A 79 -1.28 -12.32 22.71
N GLY A 80 -0.03 -12.74 22.90
CA GLY A 80 0.73 -13.51 21.91
C GLY A 80 1.64 -12.68 21.00
N PRO A 81 2.46 -13.37 20.19
CA PRO A 81 3.59 -12.77 19.48
C PRO A 81 3.19 -11.72 18.43
N ALA A 82 2.04 -11.90 17.77
CA ALA A 82 1.57 -10.94 16.77
C ALA A 82 1.21 -9.57 17.40
N VAL A 83 0.55 -9.57 18.56
CA VAL A 83 0.26 -8.33 19.30
C VAL A 83 1.55 -7.68 19.79
N VAL A 84 2.48 -8.47 20.32
CA VAL A 84 3.80 -7.96 20.75
C VAL A 84 4.54 -7.31 19.58
N GLN A 85 4.53 -7.92 18.39
CA GLN A 85 5.19 -7.35 17.20
C GLN A 85 4.56 -6.03 16.75
N ALA A 86 3.22 -5.94 16.75
CA ALA A 86 2.51 -4.70 16.44
C ALA A 86 2.84 -3.58 17.45
N VAL A 87 2.82 -3.90 18.75
CA VAL A 87 3.16 -2.95 19.81
C VAL A 87 4.62 -2.53 19.75
N LYS A 88 5.56 -3.42 19.38
CA LYS A 88 6.97 -3.06 19.16
C LYS A 88 7.12 -2.04 18.03
N GLY A 89 6.46 -2.27 16.89
CA GLY A 89 6.44 -1.32 15.77
C GLY A 89 5.88 0.05 16.19
N TRP A 90 4.76 0.08 16.90
CA TRP A 90 4.19 1.33 17.42
C TRP A 90 5.11 2.01 18.46
N ASN A 91 5.68 1.26 19.40
CA ASN A 91 6.61 1.75 20.40
C ASN A 91 7.88 2.35 19.78
N ARG A 92 8.31 1.85 18.61
CA ARG A 92 9.47 2.37 17.89
C ARG A 92 9.31 3.86 17.56
N GLY A 93 8.10 4.31 17.25
CA GLY A 93 7.78 5.72 17.01
C GLY A 93 8.08 6.66 18.17
N PHE A 94 8.12 6.16 19.42
CA PHE A 94 8.48 6.95 20.60
C PHE A 94 10.00 7.01 20.86
N ALA A 95 10.79 6.17 20.20
CA ALA A 95 12.23 6.13 20.42
C ALA A 95 12.91 7.40 19.90
N ALA A 96 13.81 7.98 20.69
CA ALA A 96 14.61 9.13 20.27
C ALA A 96 15.43 8.82 19.02
N SER A 97 16.00 7.60 18.93
CA SER A 97 16.75 7.17 17.75
C SER A 97 15.89 7.09 16.50
N PHE A 98 14.64 6.66 16.60
CA PHE A 98 13.73 6.64 15.45
C PHE A 98 13.34 8.06 15.04
N ARG A 99 12.99 8.94 15.99
CA ARG A 99 12.70 10.35 15.67
C ARG A 99 13.89 11.08 15.05
N ALA A 100 15.11 10.75 15.46
CA ALA A 100 16.33 11.31 14.89
C ALA A 100 16.54 10.90 13.43
N LEU A 101 16.20 9.66 13.05
CA LEU A 101 16.18 9.23 11.63
C LEU A 101 15.26 10.15 10.80
N LYS A 102 14.18 10.65 11.38
CA LYS A 102 13.14 11.40 10.66
C LYS A 102 13.41 12.90 10.53
N SER A 103 14.19 13.50 11.43
CA SER A 103 14.36 14.96 11.53
C SER A 103 15.47 15.55 10.63
N GLY A 104 16.16 14.73 9.83
CA GLY A 104 17.33 15.16 9.07
C GLY A 104 17.60 14.33 7.83
N ARG A 105 16.54 13.94 7.10
CA ARG A 105 16.65 13.12 5.89
C ARG A 105 17.49 13.85 4.85
N SER A 106 18.72 13.38 4.65
CA SER A 106 19.66 14.01 3.71
C SER A 106 19.18 13.95 2.26
N SER A 107 18.26 13.03 1.98
CA SER A 107 17.68 12.72 0.68
C SER A 107 16.35 13.44 0.43
N GLU A 108 15.86 14.27 1.36
CA GLU A 108 14.59 14.99 1.24
C GLU A 108 14.54 15.82 -0.05
N GLY A 109 13.43 15.70 -0.79
CA GLY A 109 13.17 16.47 -2.01
C GLY A 109 14.06 16.11 -3.20
N ARG A 110 14.91 15.08 -3.10
CA ARG A 110 15.67 14.58 -4.25
C ARG A 110 14.75 13.81 -5.19
N SER A 111 14.96 13.95 -6.50
CA SER A 111 14.32 13.07 -7.50
C SER A 111 14.67 11.61 -7.21
N TRP A 112 13.74 10.70 -7.48
CA TRP A 112 14.01 9.26 -7.38
C TRP A 112 15.03 8.80 -8.43
N GLY A 113 15.14 9.52 -9.55
CA GLY A 113 16.17 9.31 -10.56
C GLY A 113 17.51 10.00 -10.30
N ALA A 114 17.70 10.61 -9.12
CA ALA A 114 18.93 11.35 -8.82
C ALA A 114 20.19 10.46 -8.93
N PRO A 115 21.26 10.94 -9.59
CA PRO A 115 22.47 10.15 -9.78
C PRO A 115 23.14 9.83 -8.44
N GLY A 116 23.78 8.66 -8.36
CA GLY A 116 24.46 8.18 -7.15
C GLY A 116 23.63 7.24 -6.27
N TYR A 117 22.41 6.92 -6.71
CA TYR A 117 21.54 5.86 -6.17
C TYR A 117 21.20 4.88 -7.31
N ALA A 118 21.11 3.59 -6.99
CA ALA A 118 21.68 2.53 -7.82
C ALA A 118 21.11 2.38 -9.23
N ALA A 119 22.06 2.09 -10.12
CA ALA A 119 21.87 1.32 -11.33
C ALA A 119 21.32 -0.10 -11.04
N GLU A 120 21.10 -0.88 -12.08
CA GLU A 120 20.73 -2.30 -11.99
C GLU A 120 21.73 -3.08 -11.11
N GLY A 121 21.21 -3.74 -10.08
CA GLY A 121 21.92 -4.62 -9.14
C GLY A 121 22.37 -5.94 -9.78
N PRO A 122 23.05 -6.82 -9.01
CA PRO A 122 23.74 -7.98 -9.56
C PRO A 122 22.80 -9.11 -10.04
N VAL A 123 21.51 -9.00 -9.74
CA VAL A 123 20.48 -9.98 -10.10
C VAL A 123 19.77 -9.52 -11.37
N GLN A 124 19.29 -10.45 -12.19
CA GLN A 124 18.50 -10.12 -13.37
C GLN A 124 17.18 -9.41 -13.01
N PRO A 125 16.67 -8.52 -13.88
CA PRO A 125 15.33 -7.98 -13.70
C PRO A 125 14.30 -9.11 -13.61
N PRO A 126 13.20 -8.91 -12.87
CA PRO A 126 12.12 -9.89 -12.81
C PRO A 126 11.63 -10.22 -14.24
N THR A 127 11.47 -11.52 -14.52
CA THR A 127 11.23 -12.08 -15.86
C THR A 127 9.90 -11.66 -16.50
N ARG A 128 9.00 -11.02 -15.75
CA ARG A 128 7.74 -10.44 -16.26
C ARG A 128 7.61 -8.97 -15.84
N ARG A 129 8.09 -8.06 -16.71
CA ARG A 129 7.46 -6.74 -16.90
C ARG A 129 6.07 -7.03 -17.47
N ARG A 130 5.07 -7.28 -16.62
CA ARG A 130 3.69 -7.34 -17.12
C ARG A 130 3.31 -5.89 -17.41
N GLU A 131 3.52 -5.51 -18.66
CA GLU A 131 3.02 -4.27 -19.28
C GLU A 131 1.62 -3.97 -18.76
N GLY A 132 1.37 -2.68 -18.51
CA GLY A 132 0.11 -2.17 -18.00
C GLY A 132 -1.04 -2.94 -18.60
N SER A 133 -1.88 -3.49 -17.73
CA SER A 133 -3.04 -4.25 -18.17
C SER A 133 -3.86 -3.35 -19.09
N ASP A 134 -3.76 -3.62 -20.38
CA ASP A 134 -4.60 -3.12 -21.44
C ASP A 134 -6.01 -3.66 -21.15
N VAL A 135 -6.73 -2.99 -20.26
CA VAL A 135 -8.15 -3.22 -20.03
C VAL A 135 -8.86 -2.05 -20.69
N SER A 136 -9.03 -2.17 -22.00
CA SER A 136 -10.03 -1.43 -22.75
C SER A 136 -11.43 -1.86 -22.26
N GLY A 137 -11.86 -1.27 -21.15
CA GLY A 137 -13.16 -1.49 -20.53
C GLY A 137 -13.11 -1.32 -19.02
N ARG A 138 -14.00 -0.48 -18.47
CA ARG A 138 -14.16 -0.26 -17.02
C ARG A 138 -14.37 -1.63 -16.32
N PRO A 139 -13.40 -2.14 -15.52
CA PRO A 139 -13.58 -3.42 -14.83
C PRO A 139 -14.77 -3.35 -13.88
N ALA A 140 -15.65 -4.35 -13.95
CA ALA A 140 -16.78 -4.50 -13.04
C ALA A 140 -16.30 -5.01 -11.68
N GLY A 141 -16.25 -4.12 -10.67
CA GLY A 141 -15.95 -4.47 -9.28
C GLY A 141 -14.58 -5.13 -9.04
N PRO A 142 -14.28 -5.58 -7.80
CA PRO A 142 -12.95 -6.08 -7.43
C PRO A 142 -12.49 -7.33 -8.19
N GLY A 143 -13.41 -8.16 -8.70
CA GLY A 143 -13.08 -9.38 -9.45
C GLY A 143 -11.90 -10.19 -8.86
N THR A 144 -10.97 -10.57 -9.72
CA THR A 144 -9.69 -11.19 -9.35
C THR A 144 -8.57 -10.17 -9.10
N ASP A 145 -8.76 -8.89 -9.42
CA ASP A 145 -7.77 -7.85 -9.13
C ASP A 145 -7.69 -7.65 -7.61
N THR A 146 -6.50 -7.37 -7.10
CA THR A 146 -6.23 -7.18 -5.68
C THR A 146 -5.99 -5.72 -5.32
N SER A 147 -5.87 -4.82 -6.31
CA SER A 147 -5.46 -3.42 -6.09
C SER A 147 -5.88 -2.51 -7.24
N ALA A 148 -7.18 -2.46 -7.57
CA ALA A 148 -7.66 -1.67 -8.71
C ALA A 148 -7.51 -0.15 -8.46
N TYR A 149 -7.86 0.32 -7.26
CA TYR A 149 -7.75 1.71 -6.81
C TYR A 149 -7.63 1.74 -5.27
N LEU A 150 -7.14 2.84 -4.70
CA LEU A 150 -6.82 2.93 -3.28
C LEU A 150 -7.97 3.55 -2.47
N ILE A 151 -9.10 2.86 -2.35
CA ILE A 151 -10.24 3.31 -1.53
C ILE A 151 -10.69 2.18 -0.61
N GLY A 152 -10.92 2.47 0.67
CA GLY A 152 -11.38 1.51 1.66
C GLY A 152 -10.26 0.71 2.33
N LYS A 153 -10.52 -0.55 2.63
CA LYS A 153 -9.66 -1.39 3.48
C LYS A 153 -8.66 -2.16 2.64
N VAL A 154 -7.40 -2.16 3.06
CA VAL A 154 -6.33 -2.84 2.34
C VAL A 154 -5.60 -3.81 3.26
N ALA A 155 -5.54 -5.09 2.89
CA ALA A 155 -4.66 -6.06 3.55
C ALA A 155 -3.21 -5.86 3.07
N ALA A 156 -2.30 -5.53 3.99
CA ALA A 156 -0.87 -5.40 3.74
C ALA A 156 -0.12 -6.51 4.47
N SER A 157 0.23 -7.58 3.75
CA SER A 157 1.03 -8.67 4.30
C SER A 157 2.51 -8.33 4.22
N ILE A 158 3.11 -7.98 5.36
CA ILE A 158 4.53 -7.68 5.51
C ILE A 158 5.30 -8.99 5.67
N LEU A 159 6.19 -9.28 4.73
CA LEU A 159 6.96 -10.52 4.65
C LEU A 159 8.45 -10.19 4.80
N LEU A 160 8.98 -10.40 6.01
CA LEU A 160 10.41 -10.22 6.31
C LEU A 160 11.14 -11.50 5.90
N VAL A 161 11.77 -11.49 4.72
CA VAL A 161 12.46 -12.66 4.15
C VAL A 161 13.95 -12.55 4.39
N GLU A 162 14.48 -13.48 5.19
CA GLU A 162 15.86 -13.44 5.65
C GLU A 162 16.59 -14.78 5.47
N GLY A 163 17.91 -14.71 5.32
CA GLY A 163 18.75 -15.91 5.21
C GLY A 163 19.23 -16.43 6.56
N THR A 164 19.61 -17.72 6.59
CA THR A 164 20.30 -18.33 7.74
C THR A 164 21.71 -17.78 7.94
N ALA A 165 22.36 -17.32 6.87
CA ALA A 165 23.64 -16.64 6.93
C ALA A 165 23.50 -15.22 7.51
N ALA A 166 24.37 -14.85 8.45
CA ALA A 166 24.28 -13.60 9.21
C ALA A 166 24.17 -12.32 8.35
N ARG A 167 24.82 -12.28 7.17
CA ARG A 167 24.74 -11.13 6.25
C ARG A 167 23.34 -10.89 5.64
N TYR A 168 22.50 -11.93 5.62
CA TYR A 168 21.13 -11.87 5.10
C TYR A 168 20.07 -11.96 6.21
N ALA A 169 20.49 -12.00 7.47
CA ALA A 169 19.61 -12.07 8.63
C ALA A 169 19.22 -10.66 9.11
N PHE A 170 18.00 -10.51 9.64
CA PHE A 170 17.60 -9.30 10.35
C PHE A 170 17.88 -9.44 11.84
N SER A 171 18.42 -8.39 12.45
CA SER A 171 18.38 -8.24 13.90
C SER A 171 16.95 -7.92 14.37
N PRO A 172 16.60 -8.19 15.64
CA PRO A 172 15.28 -7.85 16.18
C PRO A 172 14.92 -6.36 16.03
N MET A 173 15.88 -5.45 16.23
CA MET A 173 15.67 -4.00 16.11
C MET A 173 15.37 -3.59 14.66
N GLU A 174 16.00 -4.25 13.68
CA GLU A 174 15.74 -3.98 12.27
C GLU A 174 14.32 -4.42 11.91
N ARG A 175 13.88 -5.61 12.35
CA ARG A 175 12.49 -6.07 12.13
C ARG A 175 11.47 -5.07 12.71
N ASP A 176 11.70 -4.60 13.93
CA ASP A 176 10.84 -3.61 14.58
C ASP A 176 10.86 -2.25 13.85
N THR A 177 12.02 -1.84 13.33
CA THR A 177 12.17 -0.61 12.54
C THR A 177 11.45 -0.72 11.20
N VAL A 178 11.58 -1.84 10.48
CA VAL A 178 10.86 -2.07 9.21
C VAL A 178 9.35 -1.96 9.41
N VAL A 179 8.79 -2.60 10.44
CA VAL A 179 7.34 -2.54 10.70
C VAL A 179 6.90 -1.10 11.00
N ALA A 180 7.69 -0.35 11.78
CA ALA A 180 7.40 1.05 12.09
C ALA A 180 7.45 1.95 10.84
N GLU A 181 8.48 1.81 10.02
CA GLU A 181 8.65 2.53 8.75
C GLU A 181 7.50 2.27 7.78
N ILE A 182 7.12 1.00 7.57
CA ILE A 182 5.97 0.64 6.72
C ILE A 182 4.68 1.26 7.28
N GLN A 183 4.48 1.18 8.60
CA GLN A 183 3.31 1.78 9.24
C GLN A 183 3.27 3.30 9.00
N ASP A 184 4.39 4.01 9.15
CA ASP A 184 4.44 5.46 8.96
C ASP A 184 4.21 5.88 7.50
N GLY A 185 4.81 5.17 6.55
CA GLY A 185 4.65 5.44 5.11
C GLY A 185 3.22 5.23 4.64
N LEU A 186 2.64 4.09 5.00
CA LEU A 186 1.25 3.77 4.65
C LEU A 186 0.25 4.64 5.42
N GLY A 187 0.58 5.05 6.64
CA GLY A 187 -0.21 6.00 7.43
C GLY A 187 -0.27 7.37 6.76
N TRP A 188 0.87 7.87 6.27
CA TRP A 188 0.92 9.08 5.46
C TRP A 188 0.08 8.93 4.18
N LEU A 189 0.23 7.81 3.46
CA LEU A 189 -0.52 7.56 2.22
C LEU A 189 -2.04 7.59 2.46
N ALA A 190 -2.51 6.96 3.53
CA ALA A 190 -3.93 6.99 3.93
C ALA A 190 -4.41 8.41 4.30
N SER A 191 -3.54 9.24 4.87
CA SER A 191 -3.88 10.62 5.25
C SER A 191 -3.99 11.60 4.08
N CYS A 192 -3.49 11.23 2.89
CA CYS A 192 -3.49 12.09 1.72
C CYS A 192 -4.90 12.38 1.19
N GLU A 193 -5.84 11.46 1.39
CA GLU A 193 -7.25 11.63 1.04
C GLU A 193 -8.17 10.97 2.10
N PRO A 194 -8.53 11.69 3.18
CA PRO A 194 -9.37 11.13 4.23
C PRO A 194 -10.74 10.64 3.75
N ARG A 195 -11.30 11.19 2.66
CA ARG A 195 -12.57 10.71 2.08
C ARG A 195 -12.46 9.30 1.52
N ALA A 196 -11.25 8.86 1.13
CA ALA A 196 -11.00 7.51 0.63
C ALA A 196 -11.04 6.45 1.74
N ARG A 197 -11.06 6.88 3.02
CA ARG A 197 -11.17 6.02 4.20
C ARG A 197 -10.21 4.83 4.16
N VAL A 198 -8.97 5.11 3.73
CA VAL A 198 -7.95 4.09 3.61
C VAL A 198 -7.57 3.59 5.00
N SER A 199 -7.63 2.27 5.19
CA SER A 199 -7.18 1.62 6.43
C SER A 199 -6.41 0.34 6.10
N TRP A 200 -5.35 0.10 6.85
CA TRP A 200 -4.37 -0.95 6.57
C TRP A 200 -4.49 -2.09 7.57
N PHE A 201 -4.75 -3.28 7.07
CA PHE A 201 -4.85 -4.52 7.84
C PHE A 201 -3.55 -5.31 7.66
N TYR A 202 -2.76 -5.38 8.71
CA TYR A 202 -1.41 -5.92 8.68
C TYR A 202 -1.34 -7.36 9.16
N GLU A 203 -0.54 -8.14 8.46
CA GLU A 203 0.04 -9.37 8.98
C GLU A 203 1.55 -9.30 8.80
N VAL A 204 2.31 -9.62 9.84
CA VAL A 204 3.77 -9.59 9.80
C VAL A 204 4.28 -11.01 9.93
N ASN A 205 4.94 -11.50 8.87
CA ASN A 205 5.54 -12.84 8.84
C ASN A 205 7.06 -12.72 8.76
N GLN A 206 7.74 -13.48 9.61
CA GLN A 206 9.19 -13.63 9.57
C GLN A 206 9.50 -14.98 8.90
N ILE A 207 10.22 -14.94 7.79
CA ILE A 207 10.47 -16.10 6.94
C ILE A 207 11.97 -16.27 6.80
N GLY A 208 12.55 -17.15 7.61
CA GLY A 208 13.94 -17.58 7.46
C GLY A 208 14.08 -18.61 6.34
N LEU A 209 15.00 -18.41 5.41
CA LEU A 209 15.30 -19.32 4.30
C LEU A 209 16.74 -19.80 4.40
N ASP A 210 16.96 -21.09 4.16
CA ASP A 210 18.31 -21.65 4.07
C ASP A 210 18.84 -21.51 2.63
N LEU A 211 19.04 -20.26 2.23
CA LEU A 211 19.55 -19.89 0.92
C LEU A 211 20.82 -19.06 1.10
N ASP A 212 21.85 -19.39 0.32
CA ASP A 212 23.04 -18.57 0.20
C ASP A 212 23.26 -18.16 -1.27
N PRO A 213 22.88 -16.92 -1.65
CA PRO A 213 23.11 -16.37 -2.98
C PRO A 213 24.52 -16.57 -3.53
N ALA A 214 25.56 -16.58 -2.68
CA ALA A 214 26.94 -16.75 -3.16
C ALA A 214 27.22 -18.16 -3.72
N HIS A 215 26.36 -19.14 -3.44
CA HIS A 215 26.48 -20.52 -3.89
C HIS A 215 25.38 -20.89 -4.91
N LEU A 216 24.58 -19.93 -5.35
CA LEU A 216 23.46 -20.11 -6.27
C LEU A 216 23.66 -19.21 -7.50
N PRO A 217 24.21 -19.74 -8.61
CA PRO A 217 24.57 -18.91 -9.77
C PRO A 217 23.37 -18.21 -10.44
N ASP A 218 22.18 -18.81 -10.34
CA ASP A 218 20.92 -18.25 -10.89
C ASP A 218 20.02 -17.65 -9.79
N PHE A 219 20.62 -17.16 -8.68
CA PHE A 219 19.88 -16.55 -7.59
C PHE A 219 19.08 -15.35 -8.09
N SER A 220 17.77 -15.41 -7.93
CA SER A 220 16.84 -14.39 -8.37
C SER A 220 15.75 -14.15 -7.34
N GLU A 221 14.89 -13.18 -7.62
CA GLU A 221 13.68 -12.99 -6.81
C GLU A 221 12.82 -14.25 -6.75
N ASP A 222 12.66 -14.94 -7.89
CA ASP A 222 11.88 -16.18 -7.97
C ASP A 222 12.43 -17.22 -6.98
N THR A 223 13.76 -17.34 -6.85
CA THR A 223 14.42 -18.28 -5.93
C THR A 223 13.96 -18.11 -4.47
N TRP A 224 14.02 -16.90 -3.93
CA TRP A 224 13.68 -16.67 -2.52
C TRP A 224 12.19 -16.44 -2.31
N ARG A 225 11.49 -15.80 -3.25
CA ARG A 225 10.05 -15.53 -3.16
C ARG A 225 9.28 -16.84 -3.16
N ASP A 226 9.58 -17.74 -4.09
CA ASP A 226 8.85 -19.00 -4.24
C ASP A 226 9.12 -19.93 -3.05
N ALA A 227 10.35 -19.92 -2.51
CA ALA A 227 10.67 -20.59 -1.26
C ALA A 227 9.91 -19.99 -0.05
N ALA A 228 9.75 -18.66 -0.01
CA ALA A 228 8.95 -17.99 1.01
C ALA A 228 7.45 -18.37 0.90
N MET A 229 6.90 -18.42 -0.31
CA MET A 229 5.52 -18.87 -0.53
C MET A 229 5.32 -20.31 -0.09
N ALA A 230 6.26 -21.20 -0.41
CA ALA A 230 6.23 -22.59 0.04
C ALA A 230 6.20 -22.70 1.58
N LYS A 231 6.99 -21.89 2.29
CA LYS A 231 6.97 -21.84 3.76
C LYS A 231 5.64 -21.35 4.34
N LEU A 232 4.93 -20.49 3.62
CA LEU A 232 3.59 -20.03 3.97
C LEU A 232 2.49 -21.05 3.58
N GLY A 233 2.85 -22.18 2.97
CA GLY A 233 1.90 -23.22 2.55
C GLY A 233 1.24 -22.98 1.19
N TYR A 234 1.79 -22.06 0.39
CA TYR A 234 1.32 -21.73 -0.95
C TYR A 234 2.21 -22.41 -2.01
N PRO A 235 1.72 -22.59 -3.26
CA PRO A 235 2.56 -23.01 -4.37
C PRO A 235 3.82 -22.14 -4.47
N ALA A 236 4.97 -22.77 -4.73
CA ALA A 236 6.25 -22.09 -4.94
C ALA A 236 6.28 -21.48 -6.36
N SER A 237 5.43 -20.48 -6.60
CA SER A 237 5.31 -19.81 -7.88
C SER A 237 4.68 -18.42 -7.74
N TRP A 238 4.67 -17.69 -8.84
CA TRP A 238 3.93 -16.45 -8.98
C TRP A 238 2.43 -16.60 -8.67
N GLU A 239 1.80 -17.64 -9.21
CA GLU A 239 0.38 -17.94 -8.97
C GLU A 239 0.11 -18.25 -7.48
N GLY A 240 1.09 -18.83 -6.79
CA GLY A 240 1.04 -19.02 -5.34
C GLY A 240 1.03 -17.70 -4.57
N LEU A 241 1.81 -16.70 -4.99
CA LEU A 241 1.76 -15.35 -4.44
C LEU A 241 0.40 -14.66 -4.72
N GLU A 242 -0.12 -14.75 -5.95
CA GLU A 242 -1.44 -14.19 -6.28
C GLU A 242 -2.55 -14.82 -5.42
N LEU A 243 -2.49 -16.15 -5.23
CA LEU A 243 -3.39 -16.88 -4.35
C LEU A 243 -3.25 -16.41 -2.89
N PHE A 244 -2.01 -16.29 -2.38
CA PHE A 244 -1.74 -15.80 -1.03
C PHE A 244 -2.39 -14.43 -0.79
N VAL A 245 -2.14 -13.45 -1.66
CA VAL A 245 -2.68 -12.09 -1.50
C VAL A 245 -4.21 -12.08 -1.55
N ARG A 246 -4.82 -12.86 -2.46
CA ARG A 246 -6.28 -12.97 -2.57
C ARG A 246 -6.90 -13.63 -1.33
N ASP A 247 -6.28 -14.67 -0.79
CA ASP A 247 -6.75 -15.34 0.42
C ASP A 247 -6.68 -14.42 1.63
N ARG A 248 -5.60 -13.62 1.76
CA ARG A 248 -5.47 -12.63 2.83
C ARG A 248 -6.52 -11.52 2.71
N ARG A 249 -6.79 -11.05 1.48
CA ARG A 249 -7.90 -10.12 1.22
C ARG A 249 -9.22 -10.62 1.80
N ALA A 250 -9.56 -11.87 1.47
CA ALA A 250 -10.80 -12.51 1.89
C ALA A 250 -10.83 -12.78 3.41
N ALA A 251 -9.76 -13.34 3.97
CA ALA A 251 -9.65 -13.68 5.39
C ALA A 251 -9.76 -12.44 6.30
N LEU A 252 -9.22 -11.30 5.86
CA LEU A 252 -9.25 -10.05 6.61
C LEU A 252 -10.50 -9.19 6.33
N GLY A 253 -11.32 -9.56 5.35
CA GLY A 253 -12.52 -8.80 4.97
C GLY A 253 -12.17 -7.39 4.47
N THR A 254 -11.19 -7.32 3.58
CA THR A 254 -10.66 -6.08 2.99
C THR A 254 -11.05 -5.94 1.52
N ASP A 255 -11.06 -4.71 1.00
CA ASP A 255 -11.43 -4.41 -0.39
C ASP A 255 -10.27 -4.73 -1.35
N TRP A 256 -9.04 -4.49 -0.88
CA TRP A 256 -7.79 -4.67 -1.61
C TRP A 256 -6.76 -5.43 -0.79
N ALA A 257 -5.71 -5.93 -1.44
CA ALA A 257 -4.60 -6.57 -0.76
C ALA A 257 -3.29 -6.46 -1.57
N LEU A 258 -2.18 -6.48 -0.85
CA LEU A 258 -0.84 -6.57 -1.41
C LEU A 258 0.10 -7.32 -0.46
N ALA A 259 1.19 -7.84 -1.01
CA ALA A 259 2.35 -8.30 -0.25
C ALA A 259 3.45 -7.24 -0.27
N ILE A 260 4.11 -7.02 0.87
CA ILE A 260 5.28 -6.16 0.98
C ILE A 260 6.44 -7.03 1.46
N PHE A 261 7.33 -7.38 0.55
CA PHE A 261 8.54 -8.13 0.87
C PHE A 261 9.64 -7.15 1.29
N VAL A 262 10.25 -7.42 2.45
CA VAL A 262 11.48 -6.76 2.86
C VAL A 262 12.55 -7.81 3.05
N THR A 263 13.68 -7.67 2.36
CA THR A 263 14.74 -8.67 2.37
C THR A 263 16.14 -8.06 2.43
N ARG A 264 17.11 -8.83 2.89
CA ARG A 264 18.54 -8.55 2.74
C ARG A 264 19.19 -9.30 1.58
N PHE A 265 18.45 -10.18 0.92
CA PHE A 265 18.95 -10.85 -0.27
C PHE A 265 19.22 -9.84 -1.39
N PRO A 266 20.25 -10.08 -2.23
CA PRO A 266 20.55 -9.20 -3.34
C PRO A 266 19.35 -9.12 -4.30
N LEU A 267 19.07 -7.90 -4.78
CA LEU A 267 18.00 -7.60 -5.73
C LEU A 267 18.56 -6.95 -7.00
N TRP A 268 17.75 -6.91 -8.06
CA TRP A 268 18.04 -6.15 -9.28
C TRP A 268 17.84 -4.64 -9.09
N HIS A 269 16.91 -4.23 -8.24
CA HIS A 269 16.74 -2.83 -7.85
C HIS A 269 16.43 -2.77 -6.35
N PHE A 270 16.79 -1.68 -5.68
CA PHE A 270 16.68 -1.60 -4.22
C PHE A 270 15.22 -1.62 -3.75
N ALA A 271 14.29 -1.13 -4.55
CA ALA A 271 12.85 -1.23 -4.34
C ALA A 271 12.12 -1.25 -5.67
N TYR A 272 11.01 -1.98 -5.77
CA TYR A 272 10.16 -1.98 -6.95
C TYR A 272 8.79 -2.58 -6.65
N ALA A 273 7.81 -2.23 -7.47
CA ALA A 273 6.45 -2.71 -7.37
C ALA A 273 5.97 -3.38 -8.66
N PHE A 274 5.44 -4.59 -8.52
CA PHE A 274 4.63 -5.24 -9.55
C PHE A 274 3.49 -5.96 -8.87
N LYS A 275 2.25 -5.67 -9.26
CA LYS A 275 1.07 -6.31 -8.69
C LYS A 275 1.26 -7.84 -8.62
N PRO A 276 1.01 -8.48 -7.46
CA PRO A 276 0.40 -7.93 -6.25
C PRO A 276 1.41 -7.56 -5.14
N ARG A 277 2.68 -7.26 -5.45
CA ARG A 277 3.73 -7.06 -4.43
C ARG A 277 4.60 -5.82 -4.62
N VAL A 278 5.02 -5.27 -3.48
CA VAL A 278 6.18 -4.41 -3.33
C VAL A 278 7.36 -5.26 -2.85
N VAL A 279 8.55 -5.03 -3.38
CA VAL A 279 9.81 -5.62 -2.89
C VAL A 279 10.75 -4.49 -2.49
N VAL A 280 11.36 -4.61 -1.32
CA VAL A 280 12.32 -3.64 -0.78
C VAL A 280 13.54 -4.39 -0.23
N ASN A 281 14.73 -3.99 -0.66
CA ASN A 281 15.97 -4.37 0.01
C ASN A 281 16.20 -3.45 1.21
N TYR A 282 16.50 -4.03 2.37
CA TYR A 282 16.65 -3.27 3.62
C TYR A 282 17.81 -2.26 3.61
N ASP A 283 18.88 -2.52 2.86
CA ASP A 283 20.03 -1.62 2.77
C ASP A 283 19.73 -0.37 1.92
N LEU A 284 18.64 -0.41 1.13
CA LEU A 284 18.06 0.72 0.39
C LEU A 284 19.07 1.51 -0.45
N ASP A 285 20.14 0.86 -0.90
CA ASP A 285 21.21 1.43 -1.72
C ASP A 285 21.66 2.85 -1.30
N GLY A 286 21.90 3.03 0.01
CA GLY A 286 22.39 4.32 0.52
C GLY A 286 21.33 5.42 0.66
N TRP A 287 20.07 5.19 0.29
CA TRP A 287 18.95 6.05 0.73
C TRP A 287 18.78 6.02 2.25
N GLY A 288 19.19 4.91 2.89
CA GLY A 288 19.12 4.74 4.33
C GLY A 288 17.72 4.33 4.80
N VAL A 289 17.69 3.54 5.89
CA VAL A 289 16.45 3.02 6.50
C VAL A 289 15.48 4.13 6.93
N ASP A 290 15.96 5.36 7.11
CA ASP A 290 15.15 6.54 7.40
C ASP A 290 14.18 6.95 6.29
N ASN A 291 14.40 6.48 5.05
CA ASN A 291 13.55 6.69 3.88
C ASN A 291 12.69 5.48 3.50
N LEU A 292 12.76 4.37 4.26
CA LEU A 292 11.98 3.16 3.98
C LEU A 292 10.49 3.47 3.92
N ASP A 293 9.98 4.28 4.85
CA ASP A 293 8.59 4.73 4.86
C ASP A 293 8.16 5.38 3.54
N ARG A 294 8.97 6.30 3.01
CA ARG A 294 8.64 7.04 1.80
C ARG A 294 8.74 6.19 0.56
N ILE A 295 9.75 5.32 0.49
CA ILE A 295 9.91 4.34 -0.58
C ILE A 295 8.71 3.39 -0.58
N VAL A 296 8.30 2.84 0.57
CA VAL A 296 7.13 1.97 0.63
C VAL A 296 5.84 2.69 0.23
N ALA A 297 5.67 3.97 0.58
CA ALA A 297 4.52 4.76 0.13
C ALA A 297 4.51 4.95 -1.40
N HIS A 298 5.66 5.29 -1.99
CA HIS A 298 5.85 5.40 -3.44
C HIS A 298 5.54 4.07 -4.15
N GLU A 299 6.19 2.99 -3.75
CA GLU A 299 5.99 1.66 -4.36
C GLU A 299 4.56 1.15 -4.19
N THR A 300 3.92 1.46 -3.07
CA THR A 300 2.51 1.11 -2.86
C THR A 300 1.60 1.88 -3.82
N ALA A 301 1.92 3.13 -4.17
CA ALA A 301 1.14 3.87 -5.15
C ALA A 301 1.15 3.21 -6.54
N HIS A 302 2.29 2.64 -6.96
CA HIS A 302 2.36 1.82 -8.18
C HIS A 302 1.47 0.58 -8.13
N ILE A 303 1.36 -0.08 -6.97
CA ILE A 303 0.42 -1.20 -6.79
C ILE A 303 -1.01 -0.78 -7.09
N PHE A 304 -1.38 0.47 -6.83
CA PHE A 304 -2.70 1.02 -7.15
C PHE A 304 -2.75 1.79 -8.48
N GLY A 305 -1.72 1.64 -9.31
CA GLY A 305 -1.71 2.09 -10.70
C GLY A 305 -1.19 3.50 -10.94
N ALA A 306 -0.55 4.14 -9.96
CA ALA A 306 0.20 5.38 -10.20
C ALA A 306 1.45 5.11 -11.04
N ALA A 307 1.81 6.07 -11.90
CA ALA A 307 3.02 6.03 -12.70
C ALA A 307 4.20 6.68 -11.99
N ASP A 308 5.41 6.40 -12.45
CA ASP A 308 6.55 7.26 -12.17
C ASP A 308 6.43 8.58 -12.92
N GLU A 309 6.90 9.66 -12.30
CA GLU A 309 6.79 11.03 -12.83
C GLU A 309 8.16 11.70 -13.03
N TYR A 310 9.25 11.10 -12.56
CA TYR A 310 10.61 11.62 -12.74
C TYR A 310 11.21 11.28 -14.10
N ALA A 311 12.09 12.14 -14.62
CA ALA A 311 12.60 12.04 -15.99
C ALA A 311 13.32 10.72 -16.30
N GLU A 312 14.11 10.20 -15.36
CA GLU A 312 14.91 8.98 -15.53
C GLU A 312 14.05 7.71 -15.67
N SER A 313 12.80 7.74 -15.17
CA SER A 313 11.82 6.67 -15.41
C SER A 313 11.39 6.57 -16.88
N LYS A 314 11.69 7.59 -17.69
CA LYS A 314 11.19 7.78 -19.06
C LYS A 314 9.66 7.90 -19.10
N CYS A 315 9.10 8.60 -18.12
CA CYS A 315 7.67 8.88 -18.05
C CYS A 315 7.15 9.51 -19.36
N ASP A 316 5.89 9.24 -19.69
CA ASP A 316 5.21 9.83 -20.84
C ASP A 316 3.93 10.54 -20.39
N CYS A 317 3.80 11.83 -20.73
CA CYS A 317 2.65 12.65 -20.39
C CYS A 317 1.33 12.16 -21.01
N GLN A 318 1.40 11.42 -22.12
CA GLN A 318 0.21 10.91 -22.83
C GLN A 318 -0.19 9.51 -22.37
N GLU A 319 0.69 8.80 -21.68
CA GLU A 319 0.39 7.47 -21.16
C GLU A 319 -0.65 7.56 -20.04
N ARG A 320 -1.58 6.59 -20.04
CA ARG A 320 -2.75 6.59 -19.17
C ARG A 320 -2.61 5.53 -18.09
N TRP A 321 -2.88 5.94 -16.86
CA TRP A 321 -2.58 5.15 -15.68
C TRP A 321 -3.77 5.08 -14.71
N GLY A 322 -3.69 4.13 -13.79
CA GLY A 322 -4.73 3.85 -12.81
C GLY A 322 -6.03 3.28 -13.39
N TYR A 323 -6.98 2.97 -12.50
CA TYR A 323 -8.32 2.50 -12.88
C TYR A 323 -9.07 3.49 -13.78
N LEU A 324 -8.84 4.78 -13.56
CA LEU A 324 -9.53 5.87 -14.27
C LEU A 324 -8.88 6.25 -15.61
N GLN A 325 -7.76 5.61 -15.97
CA GLN A 325 -7.05 5.81 -17.25
C GLN A 325 -6.73 7.30 -17.50
N VAL A 326 -6.12 7.93 -16.49
CA VAL A 326 -5.77 9.35 -16.49
C VAL A 326 -4.34 9.51 -16.99
N GLU A 327 -4.14 10.50 -17.84
CA GLU A 327 -2.82 10.87 -18.37
C GLU A 327 -1.84 11.21 -17.25
N ASN A 328 -0.56 10.88 -17.43
CA ASN A 328 0.50 11.23 -16.49
C ASN A 328 0.98 12.68 -16.67
N GLY A 329 0.07 13.64 -16.49
CA GLY A 329 0.33 15.05 -16.77
C GLY A 329 1.33 15.74 -15.85
N ASN A 330 1.86 15.07 -14.82
CA ASN A 330 2.96 15.59 -13.98
C ASN A 330 4.36 15.10 -14.39
N CYS A 331 4.46 14.31 -15.47
CA CYS A 331 5.73 13.78 -15.95
C CYS A 331 6.76 14.88 -16.28
N GLU A 332 7.96 14.78 -15.73
CA GLU A 332 9.05 15.77 -15.88
C GLU A 332 9.51 15.98 -17.33
N LEU A 333 9.29 15.02 -18.22
CA LEU A 333 9.74 15.10 -19.62
C LEU A 333 8.86 15.98 -20.52
N GLY A 334 7.66 16.36 -20.07
CA GLY A 334 6.74 17.10 -20.94
C GLY A 334 5.59 17.84 -20.26
N ALA A 335 5.48 17.79 -18.92
CA ALA A 335 4.44 18.52 -18.20
C ALA A 335 4.60 20.03 -18.40
N GLU A 336 3.49 20.72 -18.67
CA GLU A 336 3.47 22.19 -18.74
C GLU A 336 3.90 22.82 -17.40
N ARG A 337 3.55 22.14 -16.29
CA ARG A 337 3.95 22.48 -14.92
C ARG A 337 4.17 21.19 -14.14
N HIS A 338 5.43 20.88 -13.85
CA HIS A 338 5.78 19.80 -12.96
C HIS A 338 5.70 20.25 -11.49
N GLU A 339 5.07 19.43 -10.66
CA GLU A 339 4.96 19.59 -9.21
C GLU A 339 5.67 18.42 -8.49
N PRO A 340 6.75 18.68 -7.73
CA PRO A 340 7.42 17.62 -6.98
C PRO A 340 6.47 16.91 -6.00
N CYS A 341 6.30 15.60 -6.18
CA CYS A 341 5.47 14.77 -5.32
C CYS A 341 6.05 13.37 -5.19
N ILE A 342 5.40 12.51 -4.41
CA ILE A 342 5.89 11.19 -4.04
C ILE A 342 6.24 10.30 -5.24
N MET A 343 5.63 10.52 -6.41
CA MET A 343 5.90 9.76 -7.64
C MET A 343 7.05 10.30 -8.49
N SER A 344 7.61 11.46 -8.15
CA SER A 344 8.78 12.04 -8.82
C SER A 344 9.97 12.23 -7.88
N HIS A 345 9.69 12.61 -6.64
CA HIS A 345 10.68 13.01 -5.66
C HIS A 345 10.44 12.34 -4.31
N ASN A 346 11.52 12.20 -3.55
CA ASN A 346 11.53 11.82 -2.15
C ASN A 346 10.93 12.93 -1.27
N ALA A 347 9.65 13.20 -1.45
CA ALA A 347 8.89 14.30 -0.85
C ALA A 347 7.57 13.79 -0.24
N TRP A 348 7.17 14.37 0.90
CA TRP A 348 5.84 14.12 1.49
C TRP A 348 4.75 14.94 0.81
N ALA A 349 4.58 14.72 -0.49
CA ALA A 349 3.68 15.46 -1.36
C ALA A 349 2.94 14.52 -2.32
N MET A 350 1.72 14.89 -2.74
CA MET A 350 0.91 14.10 -3.68
C MET A 350 0.30 15.05 -4.71
N CYS A 351 0.64 14.91 -5.99
CA CYS A 351 0.08 15.76 -7.06
C CYS A 351 -1.31 15.27 -7.47
N GLU A 352 -2.09 16.13 -8.12
CA GLU A 352 -3.46 15.81 -8.56
C GLU A 352 -3.53 14.62 -9.54
N PHE A 353 -2.49 14.43 -10.37
CA PHE A 353 -2.44 13.30 -11.31
C PHE A 353 -2.28 11.97 -10.57
N THR A 354 -1.33 11.88 -9.64
CA THR A 354 -1.20 10.69 -8.79
C THR A 354 -2.49 10.42 -8.01
N ARG A 355 -3.15 11.46 -7.44
CA ARG A 355 -4.45 11.29 -6.75
C ARG A 355 -5.49 10.64 -7.69
N ALA A 356 -5.56 11.10 -8.93
CA ALA A 356 -6.48 10.55 -9.93
C ALA A 356 -6.11 9.11 -10.34
N HIS A 357 -4.81 8.77 -10.47
CA HIS A 357 -4.37 7.40 -10.74
C HIS A 357 -4.78 6.43 -9.62
N LEU A 358 -4.67 6.88 -8.36
CA LEU A 358 -5.12 6.13 -7.17
C LEU A 358 -6.65 6.00 -7.06
N GLY A 359 -7.40 6.64 -7.95
CA GLY A 359 -8.87 6.60 -7.99
C GLY A 359 -9.55 7.68 -7.16
N TRP A 360 -8.84 8.68 -6.65
CA TRP A 360 -9.36 9.76 -5.79
C TRP A 360 -9.90 10.96 -6.58
N ARG A 361 -10.53 10.71 -7.73
CA ARG A 361 -11.18 11.75 -8.53
C ARG A 361 -12.69 11.69 -8.30
N ASP A 362 -13.28 12.85 -8.07
CA ASP A 362 -14.72 13.08 -7.96
C ASP A 362 -15.09 14.11 -9.04
N SER A 363 -15.44 13.62 -10.22
CA SER A 363 -15.57 14.46 -11.42
C SER A 363 -16.86 15.31 -11.41
N ASN A 364 -17.89 14.89 -10.69
CA ASN A 364 -19.19 15.58 -10.64
C ASN A 364 -19.39 16.38 -9.33
N GLY A 365 -18.49 16.24 -8.36
CA GLY A 365 -18.49 16.98 -7.10
C GLY A 365 -19.58 16.53 -6.12
N ASP A 366 -20.11 15.32 -6.25
CA ASP A 366 -21.22 14.83 -5.43
C ASP A 366 -20.78 14.21 -4.10
N GLY A 367 -19.47 14.10 -3.88
CA GLY A 367 -18.90 13.51 -2.67
C GLY A 367 -18.48 12.04 -2.82
N VAL A 368 -18.74 11.41 -3.96
CA VAL A 368 -18.38 10.01 -4.27
C VAL A 368 -17.27 9.97 -5.32
N PHE A 369 -16.27 9.12 -5.12
CA PHE A 369 -15.19 8.99 -6.11
C PHE A 369 -15.66 8.22 -7.35
N ASP A 370 -15.15 8.61 -8.52
CA ASP A 370 -15.47 8.05 -9.84
C ASP A 370 -15.42 6.50 -9.90
N PRO A 371 -14.47 5.78 -9.23
CA PRO A 371 -14.49 4.32 -9.22
C PRO A 371 -15.72 3.73 -8.51
N LEU A 372 -16.28 4.46 -7.54
CA LEU A 372 -17.45 4.10 -6.75
C LEU A 372 -18.76 4.70 -7.28
N ASP A 373 -18.68 5.68 -8.19
CA ASP A 373 -19.83 6.34 -8.82
C ASP A 373 -20.09 5.75 -10.22
N PRO A 374 -20.97 4.74 -10.37
CA PRO A 374 -21.35 4.26 -11.67
C PRO A 374 -22.09 5.38 -12.44
N PRO A 375 -21.82 5.56 -13.74
CA PRO A 375 -22.51 6.58 -14.48
C PRO A 375 -24.01 6.26 -14.45
N PRO A 376 -24.89 7.27 -14.36
CA PRO A 376 -26.33 7.04 -14.34
C PRO A 376 -26.68 6.13 -15.50
N THR A 377 -27.42 5.05 -15.23
CA THR A 377 -27.89 4.14 -16.26
C THR A 377 -28.64 4.99 -17.28
N VAL A 378 -28.06 5.16 -18.47
CA VAL A 378 -28.74 5.82 -19.56
C VAL A 378 -29.96 4.96 -19.82
N ALA A 379 -31.14 5.45 -19.44
CA ALA A 379 -32.39 4.74 -19.67
C ALA A 379 -32.39 4.34 -21.14
N PRO A 380 -32.62 3.05 -21.47
CA PRO A 380 -32.58 2.60 -22.86
C PRO A 380 -33.46 3.54 -23.67
N ARG A 381 -32.89 4.14 -24.72
CA ARG A 381 -33.62 5.08 -25.58
C ARG A 381 -34.99 4.46 -25.88
N PRO A 382 -36.10 5.18 -25.67
CA PRO A 382 -37.42 4.61 -25.89
C PRO A 382 -37.49 3.94 -27.26
N TRP A 383 -38.19 2.81 -27.36
CA TRP A 383 -38.27 2.03 -28.59
C TRP A 383 -38.66 2.89 -29.82
N TRP A 384 -39.45 3.94 -29.62
CA TRP A 384 -39.86 4.88 -30.66
C TRP A 384 -38.68 5.73 -31.19
N ALA A 385 -37.73 6.12 -30.34
CA ALA A 385 -36.54 6.86 -30.77
C ALA A 385 -35.60 5.97 -31.60
N GLN A 386 -35.48 4.70 -31.22
CA GLN A 386 -34.73 3.69 -31.99
C GLN A 386 -35.43 3.37 -33.33
N LEU A 387 -36.77 3.37 -33.35
CA LEU A 387 -37.56 3.17 -34.56
C LEU A 387 -37.45 4.35 -35.53
N ILE A 388 -37.47 5.60 -35.03
CA ILE A 388 -37.28 6.81 -35.84
C ILE A 388 -35.91 6.79 -36.52
N GLU A 389 -34.83 6.47 -35.80
CA GLU A 389 -33.50 6.34 -36.41
C GLU A 389 -33.44 5.24 -37.47
N ARG A 390 -34.09 4.09 -37.25
CA ARG A 390 -34.17 3.02 -38.27
C ARG A 390 -34.95 3.47 -39.51
N LEU A 391 -36.06 4.18 -39.33
CA LEU A 391 -36.86 4.72 -40.43
C LEU A 391 -36.11 5.81 -41.20
N LEU A 392 -35.40 6.71 -40.51
CA LEU A 392 -34.56 7.73 -41.13
C LEU A 392 -33.40 7.12 -41.92
N ARG A 393 -32.77 6.05 -41.42
CA ARG A 393 -31.74 5.30 -42.17
C ARG A 393 -32.29 4.57 -43.39
N LEU A 394 -33.52 4.06 -43.32
CA LEU A 394 -34.20 3.41 -44.44
C LEU A 394 -34.63 4.43 -45.51
N LEU A 395 -35.05 5.63 -45.10
CA LEU A 395 -35.44 6.72 -46.00
C LEU A 395 -34.21 7.41 -46.63
N GLY A 396 -33.10 7.53 -45.91
CA GLY A 396 -31.83 8.06 -46.44
C GLY A 396 -31.12 7.16 -47.46
N ARG A 397 -31.51 5.87 -47.56
CA ARG A 397 -30.98 4.93 -48.57
C ARG A 397 -31.77 4.92 -49.89
N ARG A 398 -32.80 5.75 -50.04
CA ARG A 398 -33.62 5.83 -51.28
C ARG A 398 -33.27 6.98 -52.24
N GLN A 399 -32.13 7.64 -52.05
CA GLN A 399 -31.58 8.62 -53.02
C GLN A 399 -30.17 8.23 -53.48
N GLY A 400 -30.04 6.99 -53.98
CA GLY A 400 -28.85 6.51 -54.70
C GLY A 400 -29.29 5.80 -55.97
#